data_AF-A0A8I6XV98-F1
#
_entry.id   AF-A0A8I6XV98-F1
#
_cell.length_a   1.000
_cell.length_b   1.000
_cell.length_c   1.000
_cell.angle_alpha   90.00
_cell.angle_beta   90.00
_cell.angle_gamma   90.00
#
_symmetry.space_group_name_H-M   'P 1'
#
loop_
_entity.id
_entity.type
_entity.pdbx_description
1 polymer ?
#
loop_
_entity_poly.entity_id
_entity_poly.type
_entity_poly.pdbx_seq_one_letter_code
_entity_poly.pdbx_strand_id
1 'polypeptide(L)'
;MVPKKASPERVGDYRPISLTGLGIKFLTKMAANRLQAVILCCVHKNQYGFIKTRIIQDCIGWTLEYLHQCHQSKRPILILKQDFEKAFDSIEHEVILELLKYKGFNSKWRSWIH
;
A
#
# COMPACT_ATOMS: atom_id res chain seq x y z
N MET A 1 17.33 10.51 8.44
CA MET A 1 15.95 10.22 8.89
C MET A 1 15.11 11.48 8.76
N VAL A 2 13.79 11.38 8.54
CA VAL A 2 12.91 12.55 8.38
C VAL A 2 11.89 12.63 9.52
N PRO A 3 11.73 13.79 10.18
CA PRO A 3 10.81 13.92 11.32
C PRO A 3 9.34 13.79 10.91
N LYS A 4 8.52 13.13 11.74
CA LYS A 4 7.06 13.00 11.56
C LYS A 4 6.28 14.21 12.09
N LYS A 5 6.84 14.95 13.03
CA LYS A 5 6.25 16.12 13.71
C LYS A 5 7.29 17.21 13.91
N ALA A 6 6.85 18.44 14.18
CA ALA A 6 7.73 19.61 14.28
C ALA A 6 8.82 19.48 15.38
N SER A 7 8.48 18.87 16.52
CA SER A 7 9.41 18.67 17.64
C SER A 7 9.54 17.18 17.97
N PRO A 8 10.44 16.44 17.30
CA PRO A 8 10.69 15.02 17.59
C PRO A 8 11.50 14.84 18.88
N GLU A 9 11.08 13.92 19.75
CA GLU A 9 11.73 13.67 21.05
C GLU A 9 12.25 12.23 21.18
N ARG A 10 11.64 11.29 20.44
CA ARG A 10 11.96 9.86 20.48
C ARG A 10 12.36 9.36 19.10
N VAL A 11 13.14 8.27 19.04
CA VAL A 11 13.55 7.64 17.76
C VAL A 11 12.34 7.26 16.88
N GLY A 12 11.22 6.86 17.50
CA GLY A 12 9.97 6.55 16.78
C GLY A 12 9.28 7.74 16.11
N ASP A 13 9.67 8.98 16.46
CA ASP A 13 9.16 10.22 15.84
C ASP A 13 9.79 10.50 14.48
N TYR A 14 10.75 9.68 14.05
CA TYR A 14 11.38 9.77 12.75
C TYR A 14 10.89 8.66 11.81
N ARG A 15 10.85 8.99 10.52
CA ARG A 15 10.73 8.01 9.43
C ARG A 15 12.14 7.64 8.96
N PRO A 16 12.51 6.35 8.96
CA PRO A 16 13.69 5.91 8.25
C PRO A 16 13.49 6.18 6.76
N ILE A 17 14.52 6.69 6.10
CA ILE A 17 14.55 6.84 4.64
C ILE A 17 15.77 6.09 4.16
N SER A 18 15.55 5.13 3.29
CA SER A 18 16.62 4.41 2.59
C SER A 18 16.99 5.16 1.33
N LEU A 19 18.21 5.71 1.29
CA LEU A 19 18.78 6.29 0.09
C LEU A 19 19.37 5.18 -0.77
N THR A 20 18.61 4.72 -1.76
CA THR A 20 19.09 3.77 -2.76
C THR A 20 19.80 4.48 -3.91
N GLY A 21 20.81 3.82 -4.48
CA GLY A 21 21.55 4.32 -5.65
C GLY A 21 20.65 4.50 -6.88
N LEU A 22 21.02 5.43 -7.77
CA LEU A 22 20.22 5.80 -8.94
C LEU A 22 19.90 4.60 -9.85
N GLY A 23 20.87 3.71 -10.09
CA GLY A 23 20.67 2.51 -10.91
C GLY A 23 19.58 1.58 -10.35
N ILE A 24 19.60 1.32 -9.04
CA ILE A 24 18.57 0.51 -8.37
C ILE A 24 17.21 1.22 -8.41
N LYS A 25 17.18 2.55 -8.22
CA LYS A 25 15.93 3.33 -8.37
C LYS A 25 15.34 3.21 -9.77
N PHE A 26 16.18 3.22 -10.81
CA PHE A 26 15.74 3.04 -12.18
C PHE A 26 15.15 1.64 -12.41
N LEU A 27 15.86 0.59 -11.97
CA LEU A 27 15.40 -0.79 -12.11
C LEU A 27 14.09 -1.05 -11.34
N THR A 28 14.01 -0.59 -10.09
CA THR A 28 12.79 -0.73 -9.27
C THR A 28 11.62 0.06 -9.85
N LYS A 29 11.86 1.26 -10.42
CA LYS A 29 10.81 2.00 -11.12
C LYS A 29 10.31 1.29 -12.37
N MET A 30 11.22 0.72 -13.17
CA MET A 30 10.86 -0.08 -14.34
C MET A 30 10.02 -1.30 -13.94
N ALA A 31 10.42 -2.02 -12.90
CA ALA A 31 9.67 -3.16 -12.36
C ALA A 31 8.27 -2.75 -11.86
N ALA A 32 8.19 -1.65 -11.10
CA ALA A 32 6.92 -1.12 -10.60
C ALA A 32 5.98 -0.71 -11.74
N ASN A 33 6.49 -0.06 -12.79
CA ASN A 33 5.68 0.31 -13.96
C ASN A 33 5.10 -0.92 -14.67
N ARG A 34 5.87 -2.01 -14.77
CA ARG A 34 5.37 -3.29 -15.32
C ARG A 34 4.32 -3.93 -14.43
N LEU A 35 4.50 -3.87 -13.11
CA LEU A 35 3.51 -4.37 -12.16
C LEU A 35 2.19 -3.58 -12.26
N GLN A 36 2.25 -2.26 -12.46
CA GLN A 36 1.06 -1.41 -12.61
C GLN A 36 0.17 -1.81 -13.79
N ALA A 37 0.71 -2.47 -14.83
CA ALA A 37 -0.09 -2.95 -15.95
C ALA A 37 -1.05 -4.10 -15.56
N VAL A 38 -0.70 -4.87 -14.52
CA VAL A 38 -1.47 -6.05 -14.08
C VAL A 38 -2.08 -5.89 -12.69
N ILE A 39 -1.69 -4.86 -11.94
CA ILE A 39 -2.06 -4.68 -10.54
C ILE A 39 -3.58 -4.66 -10.31
N LEU A 40 -4.35 -4.12 -11.26
CA LEU A 40 -5.81 -4.06 -11.19
C LEU A 40 -6.48 -5.45 -11.20
N CYS A 41 -5.81 -6.46 -11.76
CA CYS A 41 -6.26 -7.85 -11.69
C CYS A 41 -5.86 -8.53 -10.37
N CYS A 42 -4.89 -7.95 -9.64
CA CYS A 42 -4.37 -8.52 -8.41
C CYS A 42 -5.09 -7.99 -7.16
N VAL A 43 -5.59 -6.75 -7.19
CA VAL A 43 -6.18 -6.03 -6.04
C VAL A 43 -7.68 -5.81 -6.19
N HIS A 44 -8.39 -5.76 -5.06
CA HIS A 44 -9.82 -5.48 -5.04
C HIS A 44 -10.14 -4.06 -5.55
N LYS A 45 -11.36 -3.83 -6.04
CA LYS A 45 -11.82 -2.52 -6.56
C LYS A 45 -11.72 -1.37 -5.56
N ASN A 46 -11.84 -1.66 -4.26
CA ASN A 46 -11.80 -0.67 -3.18
C ASN A 46 -10.37 -0.39 -2.65
N GLN A 47 -9.31 -0.82 -3.35
CA GLN A 47 -7.92 -0.54 -2.97
C GLN A 47 -7.44 0.75 -3.65
N TYR A 48 -7.40 1.87 -2.94
CA TYR A 48 -7.11 3.18 -3.59
C TYR A 48 -5.64 3.60 -3.52
N GLY A 49 -4.86 3.10 -2.54
CA GLY A 49 -3.47 3.48 -2.37
C GLY A 49 -2.53 2.91 -3.44
N PHE A 50 -1.61 3.73 -3.94
CA PHE A 50 -0.51 3.34 -4.83
C PHE A 50 -0.92 2.73 -6.19
N ILE A 51 -2.14 3.01 -6.68
CA ILE A 51 -2.64 2.57 -8.00
C ILE A 51 -2.76 3.78 -8.93
N LYS A 52 -2.14 3.74 -10.12
CA LYS A 52 -2.02 4.89 -11.05
C LYS A 52 -3.35 5.54 -11.47
N THR A 53 -4.47 4.81 -11.38
CA THR A 53 -5.79 5.27 -11.84
C THR A 53 -6.77 5.55 -10.70
N ARG A 54 -6.36 5.42 -9.44
CA ARG A 54 -7.24 5.59 -8.27
C ARG A 54 -6.71 6.73 -7.42
N ILE A 55 -7.59 7.64 -7.03
CA ILE A 55 -7.22 8.81 -6.22
C ILE A 55 -7.86 8.74 -4.83
N ILE A 56 -7.27 9.48 -3.89
CA ILE A 56 -7.77 9.52 -2.50
C ILE A 56 -9.20 10.08 -2.41
N GLN A 57 -9.59 10.95 -3.35
CA GLN A 57 -10.93 11.50 -3.44
C GLN A 57 -11.97 10.42 -3.70
N ASP A 58 -11.67 9.41 -4.54
CA ASP A 58 -12.57 8.27 -4.77
C ASP A 58 -12.83 7.51 -3.47
N CYS A 59 -11.76 7.25 -2.71
CA CYS A 59 -11.85 6.57 -1.41
C CYS A 59 -12.76 7.32 -0.43
N ILE A 60 -12.58 8.65 -0.32
CA ILE A 60 -13.39 9.51 0.54
C ILE A 60 -14.84 9.54 0.06
N GLY A 61 -15.08 9.70 -1.25
CA GLY A 61 -16.41 9.69 -1.84
C GLY A 61 -17.19 8.42 -1.52
N TRP A 62 -16.58 7.25 -1.75
CA TRP A 62 -17.19 5.97 -1.38
C TRP A 62 -17.45 5.86 0.12
N THR A 63 -16.51 6.31 0.95
CA THR A 63 -16.68 6.27 2.42
C THR A 63 -17.86 7.12 2.88
N LEU A 64 -18.03 8.32 2.33
CA LEU A 64 -19.15 9.20 2.63
C LEU A 64 -20.48 8.61 2.17
N GLU A 65 -20.51 8.01 0.98
CA GLU A 65 -21.69 7.32 0.44
C GLU A 65 -22.12 6.16 1.36
N TYR A 66 -21.18 5.31 1.77
CA TYR A 66 -21.48 4.23 2.73
C TYR A 66 -21.99 4.78 4.06
N LEU A 67 -21.36 5.83 4.59
CA LEU A 67 -21.79 6.46 5.84
C LEU A 67 -23.20 7.04 5.73
N HIS A 68 -23.54 7.64 4.58
CA HIS A 68 -24.86 8.18 4.32
C HIS A 68 -25.94 7.10 4.28
N GLN A 69 -25.70 6.01 3.53
CA GLN A 69 -26.63 4.86 3.47
C GLN A 69 -26.83 4.22 4.85
N CYS A 70 -25.73 4.08 5.59
CA CYS A 70 -25.74 3.65 6.98
C CYS A 70 -26.63 4.56 7.84
N HIS A 71 -26.47 5.87 7.77
CA HIS A 71 -27.29 6.82 8.52
C HIS A 71 -28.78 6.74 8.14
N GLN A 72 -29.10 6.62 6.85
CA GLN A 72 -30.48 6.44 6.39
C GLN A 72 -31.11 5.14 6.90
N SER A 73 -30.32 4.07 7.05
CA SER A 73 -30.83 2.76 7.48
C SER A 73 -31.36 2.74 8.91
N LYS A 74 -31.01 3.74 9.75
CA LYS A 74 -31.34 3.84 11.18
C LYS A 74 -30.95 2.61 12.02
N ARG A 75 -30.07 1.75 11.52
CA ARG A 75 -29.56 0.58 12.23
C ARG A 75 -28.29 0.94 12.99
N PRO A 76 -28.01 0.27 14.12
CA PRO A 76 -26.72 0.40 14.78
C PRO A 76 -25.60 -0.06 13.84
N ILE A 77 -24.54 0.73 13.71
CA ILE A 77 -23.39 0.48 12.82
C ILE A 77 -22.10 0.51 13.63
N LEU A 78 -21.18 -0.40 13.31
CA LEU A 78 -19.82 -0.42 13.82
C LEU A 78 -18.83 -0.12 12.70
N ILE A 79 -17.98 0.89 12.90
CA ILE A 79 -16.88 1.21 11.98
C ILE A 79 -15.58 0.69 12.59
N LEU A 80 -14.92 -0.23 11.88
CA LEU A 80 -13.60 -0.72 12.25
C LEU A 80 -12.52 0.02 11.46
N LYS A 81 -11.67 0.76 12.15
CA LYS A 81 -10.48 1.40 11.59
C LYS A 81 -9.24 0.63 12.03
N GLN A 82 -8.54 0.03 11.08
CA GLN A 82 -7.27 -0.67 11.33
C GLN A 82 -6.13 0.10 10.66
N ASP A 83 -5.02 0.24 11.39
CA ASP A 83 -3.77 0.81 10.88
C ASP A 83 -2.62 -0.14 11.26
N PHE A 84 -1.68 -0.33 10.34
CA PHE A 84 -0.55 -1.24 10.55
C PHE A 84 0.68 -0.44 10.95
N GLU A 85 1.19 -0.67 12.17
CA GLU A 85 2.43 -0.07 12.61
C GLU A 85 3.59 -0.60 11.75
N LYS A 86 4.37 0.34 11.17
CA LYS A 86 5.58 0.04 10.39
C LYS A 86 5.36 -1.04 9.32
N ALA A 87 4.26 -0.97 8.58
CA ALA A 87 3.87 -1.99 7.59
C ALA A 87 5.00 -2.40 6.62
N PHE A 88 5.89 -1.50 6.23
CA PHE A 88 7.01 -1.84 5.35
C PHE A 88 8.17 -2.58 6.05
N ASP A 89 8.30 -2.41 7.38
CA ASP A 89 9.33 -3.05 8.18
C ASP A 89 8.85 -4.38 8.78
N SER A 90 7.52 -4.58 8.90
CA SER A 90 6.91 -5.73 9.58
C SER A 90 6.45 -6.87 8.66
N ILE A 91 6.42 -6.66 7.35
CA ILE A 91 6.02 -7.71 6.40
C ILE A 91 7.18 -8.69 6.16
N GLU A 92 6.91 -9.97 6.32
CA GLU A 92 7.84 -11.04 5.97
C GLU A 92 8.01 -11.16 4.45
N HIS A 93 9.25 -11.17 3.99
CA HIS A 93 9.58 -11.21 2.55
C HIS A 93 9.09 -12.50 1.87
N GLU A 94 9.13 -13.64 2.55
CA GLU A 94 8.66 -14.91 2.00
C GLU A 94 7.16 -14.88 1.67
N VAL A 95 6.36 -14.22 2.52
CA VAL A 95 4.92 -14.05 2.28
C VAL A 95 4.68 -13.27 0.97
N ILE A 96 5.51 -12.27 0.66
CA ILE A 96 5.41 -11.53 -0.61
C ILE A 96 5.72 -12.46 -1.79
N LEU A 97 6.78 -13.27 -1.69
CA LEU A 97 7.19 -14.19 -2.76
C LEU A 97 6.14 -15.28 -3.02
N GLU A 98 5.54 -15.82 -1.96
CA GLU A 98 4.43 -16.77 -2.06
C GLU A 98 3.18 -16.14 -2.68
N LEU A 99 2.83 -14.92 -2.27
CA LEU A 99 1.68 -14.20 -2.85
C LEU A 99 1.88 -13.94 -4.34
N LEU A 100 3.09 -13.53 -4.75
CA LEU A 100 3.42 -13.36 -6.16
C LEU A 100 3.32 -14.69 -6.92
N LYS A 101 3.80 -15.80 -6.33
CA LYS A 101 3.66 -17.13 -6.93
C LYS A 101 2.19 -17.50 -7.12
N TYR A 102 1.34 -17.29 -6.10
CA TYR A 102 -0.10 -17.56 -6.17
C TYR A 102 -0.82 -16.69 -7.20
N LYS A 103 -0.39 -15.43 -7.37
CA LYS A 103 -0.91 -14.51 -8.40
C LYS A 103 -0.37 -14.81 -9.81
N GLY A 104 0.41 -15.86 -9.99
CA GLY A 104 0.88 -16.31 -11.31
C GLY A 104 2.18 -15.66 -11.79
N PHE A 105 2.92 -14.96 -10.93
CA PHE A 105 4.20 -14.37 -11.31
C PHE A 105 5.27 -15.45 -11.48
N ASN A 106 5.95 -15.42 -12.64
CA ASN A 106 6.98 -16.40 -12.98
C ASN A 106 8.21 -16.31 -12.06
N SER A 107 9.07 -17.34 -12.13
CA SER A 107 10.29 -17.42 -11.32
C SER A 107 11.24 -16.24 -11.56
N LYS A 108 11.37 -15.78 -12.81
CA LYS A 108 12.24 -14.65 -13.18
C LYS A 108 11.80 -13.34 -12.53
N TRP A 109 10.48 -13.08 -12.46
CA TRP A 109 9.97 -11.93 -11.72
C TRP A 109 10.34 -12.13 -10.26
N ARG A 110 9.92 -13.22 -9.62
CA ARG A 110 10.20 -13.45 -8.19
C ARG A 110 11.70 -13.33 -7.83
N SER A 111 12.62 -13.77 -8.69
CA SER A 111 14.07 -13.59 -8.48
C SER A 111 14.57 -12.15 -8.52
N TRP A 112 13.81 -11.20 -9.07
CA TRP A 112 14.13 -9.77 -9.01
C TRP A 112 13.68 -9.09 -7.71
N ILE A 113 12.76 -9.72 -6.96
CA ILE A 113 12.31 -9.25 -5.65
C ILE A 113 13.21 -9.78 -4.53
N HIS A 114 13.78 -10.96 -4.74
CA HIS A 114 14.75 -11.59 -3.86
C HIS A 114 16.11 -10.87 -3.90
#